data_AF-F9U9M4-F1
#
_entry.id   AF-F9U9M4-F1
#
_cell.length_a   1.000
_cell.length_b   1.000
_cell.length_c   1.000
_cell.angle_alpha   90.00
_cell.angle_beta   90.00
_cell.angle_gamma   90.00
#
_symmetry.space_group_name_H-M   'P 1'
#
loop_
_entity.id
_entity.type
_entity.pdbx_description
1 polymer ?
#
loop_
_entity_poly.entity_id
_entity_poly.type
_entity_poly.pdbx_seq_one_letter_code
_entity_poly.pdbx_strand_id
1 'polypeptide(L)'
;MPRRQRFIDGERIRKARTLRRVEPIYEVLAQALATIPDLRFIKLFPGRLSASNQLSTDGKQSPVVAVGAEGIIGVELLIDTKTHVVQFYGMTSAQQGCGRMMVETVVAATPSDWLLAVPFDWSGGFWAHMADEYPRIQIF
;
A
#
# COMPACT_ATOMS: atom_id res chain seq x y z
N MET A 1 -21.64 -20.12 14.74
CA MET A 1 -20.63 -20.09 13.66
C MET A 1 -20.15 -18.66 13.47
N PRO A 2 -18.85 -18.35 13.56
CA PRO A 2 -18.37 -17.00 13.31
C PRO A 2 -18.57 -16.67 11.82
N ARG A 3 -19.17 -15.51 11.52
CA ARG A 3 -19.25 -14.98 10.15
C ARG A 3 -17.84 -14.88 9.60
N ARG A 4 -17.53 -15.55 8.49
CA ARG A 4 -16.35 -15.22 7.68
C ARG A 4 -16.48 -13.74 7.33
N GLN A 5 -15.67 -12.90 7.96
CA GLN A 5 -15.60 -11.48 7.65
C GLN A 5 -15.22 -11.37 6.18
N ARG A 6 -16.04 -10.65 5.40
CA ARG A 6 -15.73 -10.41 3.99
C ARG A 6 -14.46 -9.58 3.94
N PHE A 7 -13.48 -10.00 3.14
CA PHE A 7 -12.23 -9.24 2.90
C PHE A 7 -12.51 -7.76 2.61
N ILE A 8 -13.55 -7.48 1.81
CA ILE A 8 -14.09 -6.14 1.62
C ILE A 8 -15.23 -5.95 2.62
N ASP A 9 -14.93 -5.25 3.72
CA ASP A 9 -15.88 -4.98 4.80
C ASP A 9 -16.65 -3.66 4.62
N GLY A 10 -16.19 -2.77 3.73
CA GLY A 10 -16.80 -1.47 3.48
C GLY A 10 -16.44 -0.38 4.50
N GLU A 11 -15.79 -0.75 5.60
CA GLU A 11 -15.34 0.16 6.64
C GLU A 11 -13.85 0.46 6.45
N ARG A 12 -13.02 -0.56 6.59
CA ARG A 12 -11.56 -0.50 6.50
C ARG A 12 -11.07 -0.81 5.10
N ILE A 13 -11.54 -1.90 4.49
CA ILE A 13 -11.15 -2.30 3.14
C ILE A 13 -12.31 -2.05 2.18
N ARG A 14 -12.08 -1.17 1.21
CA ARG A 14 -13.07 -0.71 0.23
C ARG A 14 -12.56 -0.93 -1.18
N LYS A 15 -13.47 -1.05 -2.15
CA LYS A 15 -13.13 -1.04 -3.57
C LYS A 15 -13.80 0.11 -4.31
N ALA A 16 -13.11 0.67 -5.29
CA ALA A 16 -13.70 1.57 -6.24
C ALA A 16 -14.81 0.87 -7.03
N ARG A 17 -15.87 1.61 -7.40
CA ARG A 17 -16.97 1.07 -8.22
C ARG A 17 -16.50 0.57 -9.58
N THR A 18 -15.44 1.18 -10.11
CA THR A 18 -14.80 0.82 -11.38
C THR A 18 -13.99 -0.47 -11.32
N LEU A 19 -13.58 -0.94 -10.13
CA LEU A 19 -12.89 -2.22 -9.96
C LEU A 19 -13.90 -3.37 -10.02
N ARG A 20 -14.01 -3.99 -11.19
CA ARG A 20 -14.95 -5.07 -11.50
C ARG A 20 -14.50 -6.42 -10.93
N ARG A 21 -13.19 -6.70 -11.00
CA ARG A 21 -12.56 -7.93 -10.51
C ARG A 21 -11.41 -7.55 -9.58
N VAL A 22 -11.27 -8.28 -8.48
CA VAL A 22 -10.13 -8.17 -7.57
C VAL A 22 -9.24 -9.37 -7.83
N GLU A 23 -8.00 -9.13 -8.22
CA GLU A 23 -7.02 -10.20 -8.41
C GLU A 23 -6.40 -10.61 -7.06
N PRO A 24 -5.94 -11.86 -6.89
CA PRO A 24 -5.47 -12.36 -5.60
C PRO A 24 -4.40 -11.49 -4.92
N ILE A 25 -3.48 -10.90 -5.69
CA ILE A 25 -2.44 -10.01 -5.18
C ILE A 25 -3.01 -8.79 -4.42
N TYR A 26 -4.13 -8.24 -4.89
CA TYR A 26 -4.78 -7.12 -4.24
C TYR A 26 -5.33 -7.51 -2.87
N GLU A 27 -5.89 -8.72 -2.76
CA GLU A 27 -6.41 -9.24 -1.52
C GLU A 27 -5.29 -9.46 -0.49
N VAL A 28 -4.21 -10.12 -0.91
CA VAL A 28 -3.04 -10.39 -0.07
C VAL A 28 -2.42 -9.09 0.44
N LEU A 29 -2.15 -8.13 -0.46
CA LEU A 29 -1.56 -6.84 -0.08
C LEU A 29 -2.47 -6.01 0.84
N ALA A 30 -3.77 -5.97 0.54
CA ALA A 30 -4.71 -5.19 1.35
C ALA A 30 -4.91 -5.81 2.74
N GLN A 31 -4.97 -7.13 2.85
CA GLN A 31 -5.04 -7.81 4.15
C GLN A 31 -3.77 -7.58 4.96
N ALA A 32 -2.60 -7.70 4.32
CA ALA A 32 -1.32 -7.43 4.97
C ALA A 32 -1.25 -5.99 5.49
N LEU A 33 -1.57 -4.99 4.66
CA LEU A 33 -1.60 -3.59 5.07
C LEU A 33 -2.65 -3.30 6.16
N ALA A 34 -3.76 -4.06 6.21
CA ALA A 34 -4.76 -3.93 7.26
C ALA A 34 -4.26 -4.39 8.64
N THR A 35 -3.14 -5.11 8.71
CA THR A 35 -2.51 -5.47 9.99
C THR A 35 -1.82 -4.28 10.66
N ILE A 36 -1.49 -3.23 9.91
CA ILE A 36 -0.88 -2.00 10.42
C ILE A 36 -2.00 -1.13 11.02
N PRO A 37 -2.08 -0.92 12.35
CA PRO A 37 -3.20 -0.23 12.98
C PRO A 37 -3.41 1.22 12.50
N ASP A 38 -2.32 1.89 12.14
CA ASP A 38 -2.36 3.27 11.64
C ASP A 38 -3.01 3.38 10.25
N LEU A 39 -2.97 2.33 9.43
CA LEU A 39 -3.62 2.28 8.13
C LEU A 39 -5.11 1.94 8.29
N ARG A 40 -5.88 2.97 8.65
CA ARG A 40 -7.32 2.88 8.95
C ARG A 40 -8.19 2.68 7.72
N PHE A 41 -7.73 3.14 6.56
CA PHE A 41 -8.49 3.09 5.32
C PHE A 41 -7.65 2.50 4.20
N ILE A 42 -8.16 1.46 3.56
CA ILE A 42 -7.54 0.77 2.44
C ILE A 42 -8.53 0.75 1.29
N LYS A 43 -8.08 1.18 0.11
CA LYS A 43 -8.93 1.29 -1.06
C LYS A 43 -8.27 0.73 -2.30
N LEU A 44 -9.01 -0.16 -2.95
CA LEU A 44 -8.63 -0.88 -4.15
C LEU A 44 -9.16 -0.15 -5.39
N PHE A 45 -8.30 0.09 -6.37
CA PHE A 45 -8.60 0.72 -7.66
C PHE A 45 -8.05 -0.16 -8.80
N PRO A 46 -8.50 0.05 -10.05
CA PRO A 46 -7.82 -0.54 -11.21
C PRO A 46 -6.35 -0.11 -11.25
N GLY A 47 -5.42 -1.07 -11.21
CA GLY A 47 -3.98 -0.84 -11.27
C GLY A 47 -3.35 -0.24 -10.00
N ARG A 48 -4.11 -0.08 -8.91
CA ARG A 48 -3.65 0.70 -7.75
C ARG A 48 -4.29 0.27 -6.44
N LEU A 49 -3.49 0.24 -5.38
CA LEU A 49 -3.93 0.02 -4.00
C LEU A 49 -3.41 1.18 -3.16
N SER A 50 -4.29 1.83 -2.40
CA SER A 50 -3.91 2.94 -1.52
C SER A 50 -4.36 2.67 -0.10
N ALA A 51 -3.53 2.99 0.87
CA ALA A 51 -3.81 2.84 2.30
C ALA A 51 -3.35 4.08 3.06
N SER A 52 -4.14 4.53 4.05
CA SER A 52 -3.82 5.72 4.85
C SER A 52 -4.57 5.74 6.18
N ASN A 53 -4.06 6.54 7.11
CA ASN A 53 -4.77 6.92 8.33
C ASN A 53 -5.89 7.95 8.10
N GLN A 54 -5.92 8.61 6.93
CA GLN A 54 -6.91 9.64 6.59
C GLN A 54 -7.54 9.43 5.21
N LEU A 55 -8.78 9.91 5.05
CA LEU A 55 -9.48 9.98 3.78
C LEU A 55 -9.49 11.43 3.27
N SER A 56 -9.47 11.57 1.94
CA SER A 56 -9.68 12.85 1.28
C SER A 56 -11.06 13.41 1.60
N THR A 57 -11.14 14.74 1.60
CA THR A 57 -12.40 15.49 1.77
C THR A 57 -13.15 15.67 0.46
N ASP A 58 -12.53 15.33 -0.69
CA ASP A 58 -13.26 15.19 -1.93
C ASP A 58 -14.22 13.99 -1.80
N GLY A 59 -15.49 14.14 -2.21
CA GLY A 59 -16.55 13.16 -1.95
C GLY A 59 -16.29 11.72 -2.45
N LYS A 60 -15.13 11.48 -3.07
CA LYS A 60 -14.59 10.16 -3.42
C LYS A 60 -14.09 9.39 -2.21
N GLN A 61 -13.69 10.04 -1.11
CA GLN A 61 -13.13 9.39 0.08
C GLN A 61 -12.01 8.42 -0.27
N SER A 62 -10.90 8.94 -0.78
CA SER A 62 -9.71 8.15 -1.13
C SER A 62 -8.65 8.27 -0.02
N PRO A 63 -7.92 7.20 0.31
CA PRO A 63 -6.83 7.29 1.28
C PRO A 63 -5.80 8.35 0.84
N VAL A 64 -5.36 9.20 1.78
CA VAL A 64 -4.45 10.31 1.49
C VAL A 64 -3.01 9.85 1.61
N VAL A 65 -2.25 10.00 0.53
CA VAL A 65 -0.81 9.71 0.48
C VAL A 65 -0.11 10.95 -0.07
N ALA A 66 0.15 11.90 0.82
CA ALA A 66 0.81 13.16 0.50
C ALA A 66 2.17 13.21 1.19
N VAL A 67 3.25 13.22 0.40
CA VAL A 67 4.63 13.27 0.90
C VAL A 67 4.84 14.59 1.64
N GLY A 68 5.39 14.50 2.86
CA GLY A 68 5.65 15.68 3.70
C GLY A 68 4.42 16.27 4.42
N ALA A 69 3.23 15.69 4.24
CA ALA A 69 2.04 16.13 4.95
C ALA A 69 2.10 15.73 6.44
N GLU A 70 1.87 16.70 7.31
CA GLU A 70 1.90 16.51 8.76
C GLU A 70 0.77 15.56 9.21
N GLY A 71 1.10 14.61 10.08
CA GLY A 71 0.15 13.66 10.65
C GLY A 71 -0.37 12.59 9.69
N ILE A 72 0.10 12.53 8.43
CA ILE A 72 -0.32 11.50 7.47
C ILE A 72 0.61 10.29 7.54
N ILE A 73 0.02 9.11 7.59
CA ILE A 73 0.68 7.82 7.40
C ILE A 73 -0.05 7.14 6.26
N GLY A 74 0.65 6.83 5.18
CA GLY A 74 0.03 6.19 4.03
C GLY A 74 1.00 5.70 2.98
N VAL A 75 0.52 4.77 2.15
CA VAL A 75 1.23 4.17 1.03
C VAL A 75 0.29 4.02 -0.16
N GLU A 76 0.80 4.34 -1.34
CA GLU A 76 0.15 4.11 -2.62
C GLU A 76 1.02 3.18 -3.46
N LEU A 77 0.43 2.05 -3.83
CA LEU A 77 1.04 1.01 -4.65
C LEU A 77 0.40 1.03 -6.04
N LEU A 78 1.21 0.98 -7.09
CA LEU A 78 0.75 0.61 -8.42
C LEU A 78 0.99 -0.88 -8.63
N ILE A 79 0.00 -1.58 -9.18
CA ILE A 79 0.02 -3.03 -9.32
C ILE A 79 -0.23 -3.36 -10.79
N ASP A 80 0.80 -3.86 -11.46
CA ASP A 80 0.70 -4.42 -12.81
C ASP A 80 0.70 -5.94 -12.72
N THR A 81 -0.49 -6.53 -12.87
CA THR A 81 -0.67 -7.97 -12.82
C THR A 81 -0.21 -8.69 -14.08
N LYS A 82 0.03 -7.98 -15.18
CA LYS A 82 0.52 -8.57 -16.43
C LYS A 82 2.03 -8.76 -16.42
N THR A 83 2.74 -7.83 -15.78
CA THR A 83 4.20 -7.83 -15.68
C THR A 83 4.70 -8.23 -14.29
N HIS A 84 3.79 -8.56 -13.37
CA HIS A 84 4.08 -8.94 -11.98
C HIS A 84 4.92 -7.89 -11.24
N VAL A 85 4.49 -6.62 -11.31
CA VAL A 85 5.17 -5.50 -10.64
C VAL A 85 4.27 -4.91 -9.55
N VAL A 86 4.84 -4.76 -8.36
CA VAL A 86 4.31 -3.89 -7.31
C VAL A 86 5.26 -2.71 -7.16
N GLN A 87 4.77 -1.51 -7.46
CA GLN A 87 5.55 -0.29 -7.40
C GLN A 87 5.11 0.58 -6.23
N PHE A 88 6.05 1.02 -5.40
CA PHE A 88 5.80 2.07 -4.41
C PHE A 88 5.74 3.41 -5.14
N TYR A 89 4.53 3.91 -5.39
CA TYR A 89 4.32 5.17 -6.09
C TYR A 89 4.39 6.37 -5.14
N GLY A 90 3.87 6.22 -3.93
CA GLY A 90 3.94 7.24 -2.91
C GLY A 90 3.95 6.62 -1.52
N MET A 91 4.70 7.23 -0.61
CA MET A 91 4.69 6.83 0.79
C MET A 91 4.96 8.05 1.67
N THR A 92 4.26 8.12 2.79
CA THR A 92 4.43 9.18 3.78
C THR A 92 4.23 8.60 5.17
N SER A 93 5.01 9.08 6.14
CA SER A 93 4.97 8.56 7.50
C SER A 93 5.30 9.67 8.48
N ALA A 94 4.27 10.26 9.08
CA ALA A 94 4.42 11.25 10.13
C ALA A 94 4.93 10.67 11.46
N GLN A 95 4.91 9.35 11.62
CA GLN A 95 5.38 8.63 12.80
C GLN A 95 6.63 7.82 12.46
N GLN A 96 7.64 7.87 13.33
CA GLN A 96 8.86 7.10 13.18
C GLN A 96 8.54 5.58 13.20
N GLY A 97 9.16 4.83 12.30
CA GLY A 97 8.99 3.37 12.20
C GLY A 97 7.84 2.90 11.31
N CYS A 98 6.76 3.68 11.13
CA CYS A 98 5.63 3.25 10.31
C CYS A 98 6.00 3.10 8.82
N GLY A 99 6.91 3.94 8.30
CA GLY A 99 7.44 3.81 6.94
C GLY A 99 8.10 2.45 6.69
N ARG A 100 9.00 2.02 7.59
CA ARG A 100 9.64 0.70 7.54
C ARG A 100 8.60 -0.43 7.61
N MET A 101 7.66 -0.32 8.55
CA MET A 101 6.61 -1.32 8.74
C MET A 101 5.74 -1.51 7.49
N MET A 102 5.40 -0.41 6.79
CA MET A 102 4.68 -0.48 5.52
C MET A 102 5.47 -1.22 4.44
N VAL A 103 6.76 -0.90 4.28
CA VAL A 103 7.61 -1.57 3.29
C VAL A 103 7.77 -3.05 3.62
N GLU A 104 8.12 -3.40 4.85
CA GLU A 104 8.27 -4.79 5.30
C GLU A 104 7.01 -5.60 5.06
N THR A 105 5.84 -5.04 5.39
CA THR A 105 4.54 -5.67 5.18
C THR A 105 4.28 -5.95 3.70
N VAL A 106 4.58 -4.98 2.83
CA VAL A 106 4.41 -5.16 1.37
C VAL A 106 5.41 -6.18 0.83
N VAL A 107 6.67 -6.14 1.25
CA VAL A 107 7.71 -7.10 0.82
C VAL A 107 7.33 -8.53 1.21
N ALA A 108 6.89 -8.73 2.45
CA ALA A 108 6.50 -10.05 2.97
C ALA A 108 5.24 -10.61 2.29
N ALA A 109 4.29 -9.73 1.94
CA ALA A 109 3.03 -10.11 1.29
C ALA A 109 3.17 -10.33 -0.21
N THR A 110 4.16 -9.71 -0.86
CA THR A 110 4.37 -9.78 -2.30
C THR A 110 5.03 -11.11 -2.68
N PRO A 111 4.47 -11.90 -3.62
CA PRO A 111 5.07 -13.15 -4.09
C PRO A 111 6.51 -12.97 -4.57
N SER A 112 7.35 -13.98 -4.36
CA SER A 112 8.80 -13.89 -4.62
C SER A 112 9.16 -13.64 -6.08
N ASP A 113 8.30 -14.07 -7.00
CA ASP A 113 8.43 -13.91 -8.45
C ASP A 113 7.95 -12.55 -8.97
N TRP A 114 7.45 -11.67 -8.09
CA TRP A 114 7.04 -10.31 -8.44
C TRP A 114 8.16 -9.31 -8.14
N LEU A 115 8.32 -8.34 -9.04
CA LEU A 115 9.23 -7.22 -8.88
C LEU A 115 8.65 -6.20 -7.90
N LEU A 116 9.45 -5.77 -6.92
CA LEU A 116 9.18 -4.64 -6.05
C LEU A 116 9.97 -3.43 -6.53
N ALA A 117 9.28 -2.44 -7.09
CA ALA A 117 9.91 -1.30 -7.74
C ALA A 117 9.72 0.00 -6.95
N VAL A 118 10.78 0.80 -6.88
CA VAL A 118 10.78 2.18 -6.39
C VAL A 118 11.33 3.04 -7.52
N PRO A 119 10.47 3.76 -8.27
CA PRO A 119 10.90 4.46 -9.48
C PRO A 119 11.71 5.72 -9.20
N PHE A 120 11.57 6.32 -8.02
CA PHE A 120 12.25 7.53 -7.60
C PHE A 120 12.40 7.56 -6.08
N ASP A 121 13.60 7.84 -5.58
CA ASP A 121 13.86 8.10 -4.16
C ASP A 121 13.88 9.61 -3.87
N TRP A 122 12.77 10.14 -3.35
CA TRP A 122 12.69 11.50 -2.80
C TRP A 122 12.72 11.53 -1.26
N SER A 123 13.08 10.41 -0.64
CA SER A 123 13.03 10.20 0.80
C SER A 123 14.34 10.55 1.51
N GLY A 124 15.38 10.97 0.78
CA GLY A 124 16.67 11.35 1.35
C GLY A 124 17.48 10.17 1.86
N GLY A 125 17.41 9.02 1.17
CA GLY A 125 18.20 7.82 1.48
C GLY A 125 17.46 6.73 2.26
N PHE A 126 16.18 6.92 2.60
CA PHE A 126 15.39 5.87 3.23
C PHE A 126 15.25 4.64 2.31
N TRP A 127 15.00 4.83 1.01
CA TRP A 127 14.86 3.68 0.10
C TRP A 127 16.17 2.93 -0.11
N ALA A 128 17.30 3.63 -0.13
CA ALA A 128 18.63 2.98 -0.17
C ALA A 128 18.80 2.04 1.03
N HIS A 129 18.50 2.51 2.25
CA HIS A 129 18.55 1.67 3.45
C HIS A 129 17.58 0.48 3.40
N MET A 130 16.36 0.68 2.87
CA MET A 130 15.42 -0.42 2.68
C MET A 130 15.90 -1.44 1.64
N ALA A 131 16.58 -1.00 0.57
CA ALA A 131 17.11 -1.91 -0.45
C ALA A 131 18.29 -2.74 0.06
N ASP A 132 19.12 -2.20 0.95
CA ASP A 132 20.21 -2.94 1.60
C ASP A 132 19.67 -4.10 2.46
N GLU A 133 18.57 -3.87 3.16
CA GLU A 133 17.96 -4.88 4.03
C GLU A 133 17.01 -5.84 3.32
N TYR A 134 16.36 -5.36 2.25
CA TYR A 134 15.40 -6.12 1.45
C TYR A 134 15.86 -6.13 -0.02
N PRO A 135 16.78 -7.04 -0.40
CA PRO A 135 17.38 -7.09 -1.75
C PRO A 135 16.41 -7.28 -2.91
N ARG A 136 15.15 -7.60 -2.63
CA ARG A 136 14.06 -7.70 -3.61
C ARG A 136 13.57 -6.33 -4.09
N ILE A 137 13.84 -5.27 -3.35
CA ILE A 137 13.49 -3.89 -3.72
C ILE A 137 14.49 -3.40 -4.76
N GLN A 138 13.99 -2.98 -5.92
CA GLN A 138 14.78 -2.35 -6.96
C GLN A 138 14.45 -0.86 -7.06
N ILE A 139 15.47 -0.02 -6.91
CA ILE A 139 15.39 1.43 -7.08
C ILE A 139 15.84 1.76 -8.50
N PHE A 140 15.09 2.60 -9.20
CA PHE A 140 15.38 3.05 -10.57
C PHE A 140 15.72 4.55 -10.62
#